data_AF-A0A1V9A5C1-F1
#
_entry.id   AF-A0A1V9A5C1-F1
#
_cell.length_a   1.000
_cell.length_b   1.000
_cell.length_c   1.000
_cell.angle_alpha   90.00
_cell.angle_beta   90.00
_cell.angle_gamma   90.00
#
_symmetry.space_group_name_H-M   'P 1'
#
loop_
_entity.id
_entity.type
_entity.pdbx_description
1 polymer ?
#
loop_
_entity_poly.entity_id
_entity_poly.type
_entity_poly.pdbx_seq_one_letter_code
_entity_poly.pdbx_strand_id
1 'polypeptide(L)'
;MVEAVGWPGALLLPLVLAAFAFGTAVLDTALAARAAGAAGGVRAATAPARAVAGLLVQQRRRTPAADSLLWRGGGLVLLVTAVLASLVTPLGHRSVADLSVGVVWFNAMEIAAWAAVWLAGWGADSAFGLVGGYRFLAQGLAYELPHMFVLTTAAIGAGSLRVADIVAAQRDLWFVVWMPVAFVVFLATVLAMAFFGPFAQTVGRDIAGGALAELSGVDRLIFVAGRWLLLVSGAAMSVALFLGGGLGPLLPPWLWSVVKTVLVLAVLVGIGRRVPTIRMERFAEVSWILLIPLTLVQALVVAIVVI
;
A
#
# COMPACT_ATOMS: atom_id res chain seq x y z
N MET A 1 1.47 23.52 11.52
CA MET A 1 0.77 22.52 12.36
C MET A 1 -0.18 21.75 11.46
N VAL A 2 -0.32 20.44 11.65
CA VAL A 2 -1.35 19.65 10.96
C VAL A 2 -2.63 19.70 11.80
N GLU A 3 -3.75 20.08 11.22
CA GLU A 3 -5.05 20.15 11.89
C GLU A 3 -5.88 18.89 11.61
N ALA A 4 -6.55 18.38 12.62
CA ALA A 4 -7.49 17.27 12.47
C ALA A 4 -8.79 17.78 11.85
N VAL A 5 -9.22 17.17 10.74
CA VAL A 5 -10.49 17.51 10.05
C VAL A 5 -11.70 16.92 10.79
N GLY A 6 -11.51 15.91 11.64
CA GLY A 6 -12.57 15.26 12.39
C GLY A 6 -13.44 14.31 11.55
N TRP A 7 -14.62 13.96 12.06
CA TRP A 7 -15.52 12.97 11.46
C TRP A 7 -15.97 13.27 10.01
N PRO A 8 -16.12 14.53 9.55
CA PRO A 8 -16.46 14.79 8.15
C PRO A 8 -15.34 14.37 7.19
N GLY A 9 -14.08 14.53 7.61
CA GLY A 9 -12.91 14.06 6.87
C GLY A 9 -12.88 12.53 6.74
N ALA A 10 -13.37 11.81 7.76
CA ALA A 10 -13.44 10.35 7.73
C ALA A 10 -14.41 9.83 6.66
N LEU A 11 -15.48 10.57 6.35
CA LEU A 11 -16.43 10.21 5.29
C LEU A 11 -15.87 10.50 3.88
N LEU A 12 -15.04 11.54 3.76
CA LEU A 12 -14.43 11.92 2.47
C LEU A 12 -13.18 11.08 2.14
N LEU A 13 -12.47 10.58 3.15
CA LEU A 13 -11.23 9.82 2.97
C LEU A 13 -11.38 8.62 2.01
N PRO A 14 -12.40 7.75 2.13
CA PRO A 14 -12.60 6.66 1.17
C PRO A 14 -12.71 7.14 -0.28
N LEU A 15 -13.38 8.28 -0.51
CA LEU A 15 -13.54 8.85 -1.85
C LEU A 15 -12.22 9.39 -2.40
N VAL A 16 -11.43 10.06 -1.57
CA VAL A 16 -10.09 10.55 -1.94
C VAL A 16 -9.19 9.37 -2.29
N LEU A 17 -9.13 8.34 -1.44
CA LEU A 17 -8.35 7.14 -1.71
C LEU A 17 -8.83 6.41 -2.97
N ALA A 18 -10.14 6.31 -3.19
CA ALA A 18 -10.71 5.72 -4.39
C ALA A 18 -10.32 6.51 -5.65
N ALA A 19 -10.26 7.84 -5.58
CA ALA A 19 -9.82 8.68 -6.70
C ALA A 19 -8.34 8.43 -7.03
N PHE A 20 -7.47 8.37 -6.02
CA PHE A 20 -6.05 7.99 -6.21
C PHE A 20 -5.90 6.57 -6.75
N ALA A 21 -6.65 5.62 -6.19
CA ALA A 21 -6.62 4.22 -6.62
C ALA A 21 -7.06 4.08 -8.08
N PHE A 22 -8.14 4.78 -8.47
CA PHE A 22 -8.61 4.82 -9.83
C PHE A 22 -7.59 5.44 -10.78
N GLY A 23 -7.02 6.60 -10.42
CA GLY A 23 -5.97 7.25 -11.20
C GLY A 23 -4.72 6.36 -11.37
N THR A 24 -4.37 5.63 -10.32
CA THR A 24 -3.25 4.67 -10.35
C THR A 24 -3.55 3.47 -11.24
N ALA A 25 -4.78 2.94 -11.20
CA ALA A 25 -5.21 1.87 -12.10
C ALA A 25 -5.25 2.33 -13.57
N VAL A 26 -5.61 3.59 -13.82
CA VAL A 26 -5.52 4.22 -15.15
C VAL A 26 -4.07 4.29 -15.61
N LEU A 27 -3.16 4.71 -14.73
CA LEU A 27 -1.73 4.73 -15.04
C LEU A 27 -1.19 3.33 -15.35
N ASP A 28 -1.54 2.32 -14.55
CA ASP A 28 -1.11 0.94 -14.76
C ASP A 28 -1.59 0.39 -16.11
N THR A 29 -2.87 0.60 -16.45
CA THR A 29 -3.43 0.17 -17.73
C THR A 29 -2.86 0.93 -18.93
N ALA A 30 -2.57 2.23 -18.78
CA ALA A 30 -1.91 3.02 -19.81
C ALA A 30 -0.47 2.53 -20.05
N LEU A 31 0.30 2.27 -18.99
CA LEU A 31 1.63 1.69 -19.08
C LEU A 31 1.60 0.28 -19.67
N ALA A 32 0.56 -0.51 -19.37
CA ALA A 32 0.33 -1.82 -19.98
C ALA A 32 0.13 -1.74 -21.49
N ALA A 33 -0.75 -0.84 -21.95
CA ALA A 33 -1.01 -0.65 -23.35
C ALA A 33 0.25 -0.23 -24.11
N ARG A 34 1.02 0.71 -23.54
CA ARG A 34 2.29 1.16 -24.14
C ARG A 34 3.32 0.03 -24.22
N ALA A 35 3.46 -0.79 -23.18
CA ALA A 35 4.38 -1.94 -23.20
C ALA A 35 3.98 -3.01 -24.24
N ALA A 36 2.70 -3.14 -24.54
CA ALA A 36 2.17 -4.02 -25.58
C ALA A 36 2.24 -3.41 -27.01
N GLY A 37 2.85 -2.23 -27.19
CA GLY A 37 2.91 -1.53 -28.47
C GLY A 37 1.58 -0.91 -28.92
N ALA A 38 0.55 -0.93 -28.08
CA ALA A 38 -0.73 -0.29 -28.38
C ALA A 38 -0.65 1.22 -28.10
N ALA A 39 -1.24 2.03 -28.97
CA ALA A 39 -1.39 3.46 -28.72
C ALA A 39 -2.19 3.66 -27.42
N GLY A 40 -1.53 4.18 -26.39
CA GLY A 40 -2.15 4.53 -25.12
C GLY A 40 -3.19 5.62 -25.34
N GLY A 41 -4.43 5.23 -25.63
CA GLY A 41 -5.54 6.14 -25.90
C GLY A 41 -6.68 6.01 -24.88
N VAL A 42 -7.81 6.63 -25.19
CA VAL A 42 -9.04 6.65 -24.36
C VAL A 42 -9.46 5.25 -23.89
N ARG A 43 -9.22 4.21 -24.71
CA ARG A 43 -9.54 2.82 -24.36
C ARG A 43 -8.73 2.28 -23.17
N ALA A 44 -7.46 2.69 -23.04
CA ALA A 44 -6.63 2.33 -21.90
C ALA A 44 -7.08 3.12 -20.65
N ALA A 45 -7.31 4.42 -20.79
CA ALA A 45 -7.79 5.26 -19.70
C ALA A 45 -9.17 4.85 -19.15
N THR A 46 -10.06 4.34 -20.00
CA THR A 46 -11.39 3.84 -19.58
C THR A 46 -11.39 2.37 -19.17
N ALA A 47 -10.26 1.65 -19.28
CA ALA A 47 -10.20 0.22 -18.96
C ALA A 47 -10.54 -0.09 -17.49
N PRO A 48 -10.05 0.66 -16.48
CA PRO A 48 -10.45 0.45 -15.09
C PRO A 48 -11.95 0.65 -14.87
N ALA A 49 -12.55 1.71 -15.45
CA ALA A 49 -13.99 1.95 -15.34
C ALA A 49 -14.81 0.82 -15.95
N ARG A 50 -14.42 0.31 -17.13
CA ARG A 50 -15.06 -0.85 -17.76
C ARG A 50 -14.88 -2.12 -16.94
N ALA A 51 -13.72 -2.32 -16.31
CA ALA A 51 -13.50 -3.46 -15.42
C ALA A 51 -14.38 -3.39 -14.17
N VAL A 52 -14.53 -2.22 -13.55
CA VAL A 52 -15.44 -1.99 -12.42
C VAL A 52 -16.88 -2.27 -12.84
N ALA A 53 -17.36 -1.66 -13.93
CA ALA A 53 -18.71 -1.88 -14.45
C ALA A 53 -18.95 -3.37 -14.77
N GLY A 54 -17.97 -4.04 -15.38
CA GLY A 54 -18.03 -5.47 -15.67
C GLY A 54 -18.16 -6.33 -14.40
N LEU A 55 -17.38 -6.03 -13.35
CA LEU A 55 -17.47 -6.74 -12.07
C LEU A 55 -18.77 -6.46 -11.30
N LEU A 56 -19.39 -5.29 -11.49
CA LEU A 56 -20.70 -4.99 -10.88
C LEU A 56 -21.83 -5.81 -11.51
N VAL A 57 -21.75 -6.06 -12.82
CA VAL A 57 -22.76 -6.84 -13.56
C VAL A 57 -22.47 -8.34 -13.54
N GLN A 58 -21.21 -8.74 -13.38
CA GLN A 58 -20.81 -10.14 -13.35
C GLN A 58 -21.50 -10.88 -12.19
N GLN A 59 -22.14 -12.00 -12.52
CA GLN A 59 -22.74 -12.89 -11.53
C GLN A 59 -21.68 -13.41 -10.55
N ARG A 60 -22.01 -13.37 -9.26
CA ARG A 60 -21.17 -13.95 -8.20
C ARG A 60 -21.20 -15.48 -8.28
N ARG A 61 -20.03 -16.08 -8.44
CA ARG A 61 -19.78 -17.52 -8.27
C ARG A 61 -19.60 -17.82 -6.79
N ARG A 62 -19.90 -19.06 -6.40
CA ARG A 62 -19.62 -19.60 -5.06
C ARG A 62 -19.05 -21.00 -5.22
N THR A 63 -18.10 -21.37 -4.39
CA THR A 63 -17.69 -22.76 -4.24
C THR A 63 -18.68 -23.49 -3.33
N PRO A 64 -18.92 -24.81 -3.51
CA PRO A 64 -19.93 -25.55 -2.74
C PRO A 64 -19.71 -25.55 -1.23
N ALA A 65 -18.46 -25.50 -0.77
CA ALA A 65 -18.07 -25.60 0.62
C ALA A 65 -17.39 -24.32 1.16
N ALA A 66 -17.55 -23.18 0.47
CA ALA A 66 -17.01 -21.90 0.95
C ALA A 66 -17.63 -21.46 2.28
N ASP A 67 -16.78 -21.00 3.18
CA ASP A 67 -17.19 -20.17 4.31
C ASP A 67 -17.46 -18.75 3.83
N SER A 68 -18.73 -18.46 3.57
CA SER A 68 -19.15 -17.17 3.05
C SER A 68 -18.91 -15.98 4.00
N LEU A 69 -18.78 -16.22 5.31
CA LEU A 69 -18.50 -15.17 6.27
C LEU A 69 -17.02 -14.80 6.22
N LEU A 70 -16.13 -15.80 6.27
CA LEU A 70 -14.68 -15.57 6.21
C LEU A 70 -14.27 -14.98 4.86
N TRP A 71 -14.79 -15.49 3.74
CA TRP A 71 -14.38 -15.01 2.41
C TRP A 71 -14.83 -13.54 2.15
N ARG A 72 -16.01 -13.13 2.65
CA ARG A 72 -16.58 -11.78 2.42
C ARG A 72 -15.97 -10.81 3.43
N GLY A 73 -15.84 -11.27 4.67
CA GLY A 73 -15.13 -10.58 5.72
C GLY A 73 -13.71 -10.24 5.28
N GLY A 74 -12.98 -11.19 4.69
CA GLY A 74 -11.63 -10.96 4.18
C GLY A 74 -11.55 -9.80 3.19
N GLY A 75 -12.41 -9.78 2.17
CA GLY A 75 -12.46 -8.65 1.22
C GLY A 75 -12.81 -7.32 1.87
N LEU A 76 -13.83 -7.29 2.73
CA LEU A 76 -14.27 -6.06 3.41
C LEU A 76 -13.22 -5.53 4.38
N VAL A 77 -12.63 -6.40 5.21
CA VAL A 77 -11.61 -6.04 6.19
C VAL A 77 -10.40 -5.43 5.48
N LEU A 78 -9.97 -6.01 4.34
CA LEU A 78 -8.85 -5.45 3.56
C LEU A 78 -9.10 -4.00 3.11
N LEU A 79 -10.32 -3.71 2.66
CA LEU A 79 -10.70 -2.36 2.25
C LEU A 79 -10.78 -1.42 3.45
N VAL A 80 -11.40 -1.87 4.55
CA VAL A 80 -11.57 -1.07 5.77
C VAL A 80 -10.22 -0.75 6.41
N THR A 81 -9.32 -1.73 6.54
CA THR A 81 -8.00 -1.52 7.14
C THR A 81 -7.16 -0.55 6.33
N ALA A 82 -7.22 -0.58 5.00
CA ALA A 82 -6.53 0.38 4.15
C ALA A 82 -7.03 1.83 4.37
N VAL A 83 -8.34 2.02 4.53
CA VAL A 83 -8.93 3.33 4.89
C VAL A 83 -8.50 3.75 6.29
N LEU A 84 -8.56 2.84 7.26
CA LEU A 84 -8.17 3.13 8.65
C LEU A 84 -6.69 3.49 8.76
N ALA A 85 -5.80 2.79 8.04
CA ALA A 85 -4.38 3.12 7.97
C ALA A 85 -4.16 4.55 7.45
N SER A 86 -4.98 4.98 6.49
CA SER A 86 -4.86 6.31 5.89
C SER A 86 -5.35 7.46 6.78
N LEU A 87 -6.05 7.20 7.90
CA LEU A 87 -6.60 8.26 8.77
C LEU A 87 -5.54 9.22 9.30
N VAL A 88 -4.36 8.68 9.60
CA VAL A 88 -3.22 9.42 10.18
C VAL A 88 -2.33 10.06 9.12
N THR A 89 -2.61 9.82 7.83
CA THR A 89 -1.78 10.33 6.74
C THR A 89 -2.17 11.78 6.43
N PRO A 90 -1.26 12.75 6.59
CA PRO A 90 -1.57 14.15 6.32
C PRO A 90 -1.62 14.45 4.82
N LEU A 91 -2.68 15.12 4.39
CA LEU A 91 -2.81 15.78 3.10
C LEU A 91 -2.60 17.28 3.28
N GLY A 92 -1.38 17.74 3.00
CA GLY A 92 -0.95 19.10 3.32
C GLY A 92 -0.83 19.31 4.82
N HIS A 93 -1.57 20.28 5.33
CA HIS A 93 -1.64 20.59 6.78
C HIS A 93 -2.86 19.95 7.45
N ARG A 94 -3.47 18.92 6.86
CA ARG A 94 -4.69 18.31 7.41
C ARG A 94 -4.58 16.80 7.42
N SER A 95 -4.88 16.17 8.55
CA SER A 95 -5.11 14.72 8.66
C SER A 95 -6.54 14.47 9.13
N VAL A 96 -7.08 13.28 8.88
CA VAL A 96 -8.41 12.96 9.42
C VAL A 96 -8.33 12.80 10.93
N ALA A 97 -7.30 12.08 11.40
CA ALA A 97 -6.99 11.92 12.81
C ALA A 97 -5.51 12.24 13.06
N ASP A 98 -5.24 13.15 14.00
CA ASP A 98 -3.89 13.45 14.48
C ASP A 98 -3.62 12.69 15.79
N LEU A 99 -3.18 11.43 15.65
CA LEU A 99 -2.95 10.53 16.77
C LEU A 99 -1.51 10.67 17.32
N SER A 100 -1.36 10.64 18.64
CA SER A 100 -0.05 10.60 19.33
C SER A 100 0.81 9.39 18.90
N VAL A 101 0.16 8.31 18.50
CA VAL A 101 0.76 7.04 18.07
C VAL A 101 0.52 6.77 16.58
N GLY A 102 0.51 7.82 15.75
CA GLY A 102 0.11 7.73 14.33
C GLY A 102 0.89 6.68 13.53
N VAL A 103 2.22 6.61 13.69
CA VAL A 103 3.05 5.58 13.02
C VAL A 103 2.64 4.17 13.45
N VAL A 104 2.39 3.95 14.75
CA VAL A 104 1.98 2.65 15.29
C VAL A 104 0.58 2.28 14.79
N TRP A 105 -0.35 3.24 14.73
CA TRP A 105 -1.69 3.04 14.18
C TRP A 105 -1.65 2.59 12.72
N PHE A 106 -0.82 3.26 11.90
CA PHE A 106 -0.63 2.88 10.50
C PHE A 106 -0.17 1.42 10.38
N ASN A 107 0.85 1.03 11.15
CA ASN A 107 1.36 -0.34 11.16
C ASN A 107 0.33 -1.36 11.68
N ALA A 108 -0.44 -1.01 12.72
CA ALA A 108 -1.45 -1.91 13.27
C ALA A 108 -2.57 -2.22 12.27
N MET A 109 -3.01 -1.21 11.51
CA MET A 109 -4.03 -1.40 10.47
C MET A 109 -3.49 -2.20 9.28
N GLU A 110 -2.22 -2.04 8.96
CA GLU A 110 -1.53 -2.85 7.96
C GLU A 110 -1.51 -4.33 8.35
N ILE A 111 -1.11 -4.66 9.57
CA ILE A 111 -1.06 -6.06 10.04
C ILE A 111 -2.46 -6.69 10.00
N ALA A 112 -3.52 -5.92 10.28
CA ALA A 112 -4.89 -6.40 10.16
C ALA A 112 -5.27 -6.80 8.71
N ALA A 113 -4.61 -6.25 7.69
CA ALA A 113 -4.77 -6.67 6.29
C ALA A 113 -4.25 -8.10 6.05
N TRP A 114 -3.33 -8.62 6.87
CA TRP A 114 -2.81 -9.98 6.77
C TRP A 114 -3.89 -11.01 6.99
N ALA A 115 -4.62 -10.84 8.10
CA ALA A 115 -5.78 -11.64 8.41
C ALA A 115 -6.80 -11.54 7.27
N ALA A 116 -7.05 -10.35 6.72
CA ALA A 116 -8.02 -10.14 5.66
C ALA A 116 -7.73 -10.97 4.40
N VAL A 117 -6.49 -10.96 3.91
CA VAL A 117 -6.09 -11.73 2.73
C VAL A 117 -6.07 -13.23 3.00
N TRP A 118 -5.62 -13.65 4.19
CA TRP A 118 -5.67 -15.07 4.57
C TRP A 118 -7.10 -15.59 4.65
N LEU A 119 -8.02 -14.83 5.28
CA LEU A 119 -9.44 -15.16 5.37
C LEU A 119 -10.09 -15.28 3.99
N ALA A 120 -9.74 -14.40 3.05
CA ALA A 120 -10.23 -14.50 1.66
C ALA A 120 -9.73 -15.77 0.95
N GLY A 121 -8.47 -16.16 1.17
CA GLY A 121 -7.90 -17.39 0.60
C GLY A 121 -8.45 -18.67 1.23
N TRP A 122 -8.54 -18.71 2.57
CA TRP A 122 -9.06 -19.85 3.34
C TRP A 122 -10.56 -20.03 3.14
N GLY A 123 -11.34 -18.97 3.27
CA GLY A 123 -12.81 -19.02 3.21
C GLY A 123 -13.37 -19.45 1.85
N ALA A 124 -12.56 -19.40 0.78
CA ALA A 124 -12.95 -19.91 -0.52
C ALA A 124 -13.05 -21.44 -0.61
N ASP A 125 -12.45 -22.17 0.34
CA ASP A 125 -12.33 -23.64 0.32
C ASP A 125 -11.83 -24.17 -1.03
N SER A 126 -10.72 -23.57 -1.52
CA SER A 126 -10.08 -23.95 -2.78
C SER A 126 -8.57 -24.07 -2.58
N ALA A 127 -7.96 -25.07 -3.21
CA ALA A 127 -6.51 -25.27 -3.13
C ALA A 127 -5.72 -24.04 -3.62
N PHE A 128 -6.18 -23.40 -4.70
CA PHE A 128 -5.53 -22.20 -5.25
C PHE A 128 -5.67 -20.97 -4.33
N GLY A 129 -6.86 -20.75 -3.77
CA GLY A 129 -7.10 -19.68 -2.79
C GLY A 129 -6.27 -19.87 -1.53
N LEU A 130 -6.22 -21.09 -1.01
CA LEU A 130 -5.46 -21.46 0.18
C LEU A 130 -3.96 -21.21 -0.02
N VAL A 131 -3.39 -21.73 -1.11
CA VAL A 131 -1.96 -21.52 -1.44
C VAL A 131 -1.66 -20.03 -1.63
N GLY A 132 -2.55 -19.27 -2.26
CA GLY A 132 -2.42 -17.82 -2.40
C GLY A 132 -2.38 -17.10 -1.04
N GLY A 133 -3.30 -17.44 -0.13
CA GLY A 133 -3.37 -16.87 1.22
C GLY A 133 -2.13 -17.19 2.07
N TYR A 134 -1.65 -18.44 2.06
CA TYR A 134 -0.43 -18.82 2.78
C TYR A 134 0.83 -18.19 2.19
N ARG A 135 0.90 -18.05 0.86
CA ARG A 135 1.96 -17.27 0.23
C ARG A 135 1.93 -15.83 0.72
N PHE A 136 0.78 -15.19 0.87
CA PHE A 136 0.74 -13.84 1.42
C PHE A 136 1.26 -13.77 2.86
N LEU A 137 0.86 -14.70 3.73
CA LEU A 137 1.33 -14.72 5.12
C LEU A 137 2.86 -14.86 5.21
N ALA A 138 3.45 -15.74 4.39
CA ALA A 138 4.91 -15.85 4.29
C ALA A 138 5.55 -14.53 3.80
N GLN A 139 4.86 -13.78 2.93
CA GLN A 139 5.33 -12.49 2.43
C GLN A 139 5.31 -11.46 3.53
N GLY A 140 4.18 -11.37 4.22
CA GLY A 140 3.96 -10.55 5.39
C GLY A 140 5.14 -10.67 6.33
N LEU A 141 5.39 -11.90 6.79
CA LEU A 141 6.45 -12.17 7.75
C LEU A 141 7.83 -11.70 7.25
N ALA A 142 8.09 -11.84 5.95
CA ALA A 142 9.34 -11.40 5.36
C ALA A 142 9.47 -9.87 5.31
N TYR A 143 8.45 -9.10 4.89
CA TYR A 143 8.60 -7.65 4.74
C TYR A 143 8.39 -6.86 6.03
N GLU A 144 7.69 -7.42 7.01
CA GLU A 144 7.24 -6.65 8.19
C GLU A 144 8.37 -6.20 9.08
N LEU A 145 9.34 -7.07 9.35
CA LEU A 145 10.48 -6.73 10.20
C LEU A 145 11.25 -5.53 9.61
N PRO A 146 11.66 -5.55 8.31
CA PRO A 146 12.21 -4.35 7.68
C PRO A 146 11.26 -3.15 7.72
N HIS A 147 9.96 -3.34 7.50
CA HIS A 147 8.97 -2.26 7.50
C HIS A 147 8.92 -1.54 8.86
N MET A 148 8.84 -2.32 9.95
CA MET A 148 8.86 -1.82 11.32
C MET A 148 10.15 -1.02 11.61
N PHE A 149 11.33 -1.54 11.24
CA PHE A 149 12.59 -0.81 11.46
C PHE A 149 12.65 0.51 10.69
N VAL A 150 12.10 0.54 9.47
CA VAL A 150 12.01 1.77 8.67
C VAL A 150 11.07 2.79 9.31
N LEU A 151 9.89 2.36 9.78
CA LEU A 151 8.96 3.22 10.51
C LEU A 151 9.59 3.77 11.79
N THR A 152 10.28 2.92 12.56
CA THR A 152 11.03 3.33 13.75
C THR A 152 12.14 4.31 13.41
N THR A 153 12.86 4.10 12.31
CA THR A 153 13.92 5.01 11.84
C THR A 153 13.37 6.42 11.59
N ALA A 154 12.23 6.53 10.90
CA ALA A 154 11.58 7.82 10.66
C ALA A 154 11.08 8.48 11.96
N ALA A 155 10.55 7.69 12.90
CA ALA A 155 10.13 8.19 14.20
C ALA A 155 11.30 8.69 15.07
N ILE A 156 12.44 7.99 15.07
CA ILE A 156 13.67 8.42 15.74
C ILE A 156 14.16 9.75 15.14
N GLY A 157 14.19 9.84 13.80
CA GLY A 157 14.59 11.06 13.09
C GLY A 157 13.79 12.30 13.47
N ALA A 158 12.52 12.12 13.86
CA ALA A 158 11.64 13.21 14.28
C ALA A 158 11.50 13.36 15.80
N GLY A 159 11.99 12.40 16.59
CA GLY A 159 11.74 12.33 18.04
C GLY A 159 10.25 12.16 18.42
N SER A 160 9.39 11.68 17.51
CA SER A 160 7.94 11.58 17.72
C SER A 160 7.30 10.46 16.89
N LEU A 161 6.24 9.85 17.43
CA LEU A 161 5.39 8.88 16.73
C LEU A 161 4.21 9.53 16.01
N ARG A 162 4.00 10.84 16.20
CA ARG A 162 2.97 11.64 15.51
C ARG A 162 3.46 11.94 14.09
N VAL A 163 2.68 11.53 13.09
CA VAL A 163 3.01 11.76 11.67
C VAL A 163 3.12 13.26 11.35
N ALA A 164 2.31 14.08 12.01
CA ALA A 164 2.38 15.55 11.89
C ALA A 164 3.75 16.12 12.29
N ASP A 165 4.33 15.60 13.37
CA ASP A 165 5.62 16.04 13.89
C ASP A 165 6.76 15.53 13.00
N ILE A 166 6.62 14.33 12.44
CA ILE A 166 7.55 13.78 11.44
C ILE A 166 7.60 14.66 10.18
N VAL A 167 6.46 15.14 9.70
CA VAL A 167 6.43 16.10 8.59
C VAL A 167 7.08 17.41 8.99
N ALA A 168 6.87 17.89 10.22
CA ALA A 168 7.44 19.15 10.70
C ALA A 168 8.97 19.08 10.88
N ALA A 169 9.52 17.93 11.27
CA ALA A 169 10.96 17.68 11.41
C ALA A 169 11.72 17.73 10.07
N GLN A 170 11.00 17.64 8.94
CA GLN A 170 11.56 17.66 7.58
C GLN A 170 11.57 19.07 6.95
N ARG A 171 11.45 20.15 7.74
CA ARG A 171 11.46 21.53 7.20
C ARG A 171 12.76 21.90 6.51
N ASP A 172 13.89 21.55 7.12
CA ASP A 172 15.21 21.93 6.61
C ASP A 172 15.76 20.89 5.62
N LEU A 173 15.74 19.62 6.02
CA LEU A 173 16.23 18.51 5.20
C LEU A 173 15.24 17.34 5.21
N TRP A 174 14.81 16.91 4.02
CA TRP A 174 13.92 15.76 3.88
C TRP A 174 14.63 14.46 4.26
N PHE A 175 13.90 13.55 4.90
CA PHE A 175 14.48 12.29 5.37
C PHE A 175 14.94 11.40 4.22
N VAL A 176 14.39 11.54 3.00
CA VAL A 176 14.91 10.82 1.82
C VAL A 176 16.39 11.11 1.54
N VAL A 177 16.89 12.30 1.88
CA VAL A 177 18.26 12.72 1.53
C VAL A 177 19.30 12.02 2.39
N TRP A 178 19.03 11.86 3.69
CA TRP A 178 19.97 11.30 4.66
C TRP A 178 19.54 9.93 5.22
N MET A 179 18.32 9.49 4.93
CA MET A 179 17.81 8.13 5.15
C MET A 179 17.40 7.42 3.85
N PRO A 180 18.22 7.42 2.78
CA PRO A 180 17.81 6.88 1.48
C PRO A 180 17.52 5.37 1.54
N VAL A 181 18.25 4.64 2.37
CA VAL A 181 18.01 3.21 2.62
C VAL A 181 16.62 2.99 3.18
N ALA A 182 16.24 3.73 4.23
CA ALA A 182 14.94 3.58 4.87
C ALA A 182 13.82 3.87 3.87
N PHE A 183 13.97 4.92 3.06
CA PHE A 183 13.01 5.25 2.01
C PHE A 183 12.85 4.14 0.97
N VAL A 184 13.96 3.62 0.43
CA VAL A 184 13.91 2.56 -0.60
C VAL A 184 13.30 1.27 -0.03
N VAL A 185 13.67 0.88 1.18
CA VAL A 185 13.08 -0.29 1.84
C VAL A 185 11.60 -0.06 2.13
N PHE A 186 11.20 1.14 2.56
CA PHE A 186 9.79 1.50 2.72
C PHE A 186 9.00 1.23 1.44
N LEU A 187 9.47 1.76 0.30
CA LEU A 187 8.79 1.57 -0.99
C LEU A 187 8.72 0.09 -1.40
N ALA A 188 9.77 -0.69 -1.15
CA ALA A 188 9.76 -2.13 -1.42
C ALA A 188 8.71 -2.85 -0.55
N THR A 189 8.63 -2.52 0.75
CA THR A 189 7.64 -3.09 1.66
C THR A 189 6.21 -2.68 1.30
N VAL A 190 5.98 -1.46 0.80
CA VAL A 190 4.66 -1.02 0.29
C VAL A 190 4.20 -1.88 -0.91
N LEU A 191 5.11 -2.21 -1.83
CA LEU A 191 4.79 -3.13 -2.94
C LEU A 191 4.44 -4.53 -2.43
N ALA A 192 5.18 -5.03 -1.43
CA ALA A 192 4.96 -6.35 -0.83
C ALA A 192 3.63 -6.43 -0.06
N MET A 193 3.33 -5.41 0.72
CA MET A 193 2.08 -5.24 1.47
C MET A 193 0.86 -5.18 0.57
N ALA A 194 0.92 -4.39 -0.51
CA ALA A 194 -0.15 -4.33 -1.50
C ALA A 194 -0.14 -5.53 -2.46
N PHE A 195 0.73 -6.53 -2.24
CA PHE A 195 0.94 -7.70 -3.10
C PHE A 195 0.92 -7.31 -4.59
N PHE A 196 1.60 -6.21 -4.88
CA PHE A 196 1.75 -5.62 -6.20
C PHE A 196 3.11 -6.04 -6.78
N GLY A 197 3.24 -6.02 -8.11
CA GLY A 197 4.51 -6.39 -8.74
C GLY A 197 5.69 -5.63 -8.14
N PRO A 198 6.85 -6.26 -7.87
CA PRO A 198 7.22 -7.66 -8.18
C PRO A 198 6.76 -8.70 -7.14
N PHE A 199 6.07 -8.30 -6.08
CA PHE A 199 5.66 -9.15 -4.95
C PHE A 199 4.21 -9.64 -5.06
N ALA A 200 3.75 -9.92 -6.27
CA ALA A 200 2.37 -10.31 -6.57
C ALA A 200 2.13 -11.83 -6.51
N GLN A 201 2.90 -12.58 -5.71
CA GLN A 201 2.83 -14.05 -5.62
C GLN A 201 1.50 -14.58 -5.07
N THR A 202 0.87 -13.82 -4.17
CA THR A 202 -0.46 -14.10 -3.60
C THR A 202 -1.55 -14.28 -4.66
N VAL A 203 -1.41 -13.54 -5.76
CA VAL A 203 -2.36 -13.49 -6.89
C VAL A 203 -1.69 -13.93 -8.19
N GLY A 204 -0.68 -14.80 -8.05
CA GLY A 204 0.19 -15.22 -9.13
C GLY A 204 -0.54 -16.01 -10.21
N ARG A 205 -0.12 -15.83 -11.46
CA ARG A 205 -0.63 -16.62 -12.60
C ARG A 205 -0.18 -18.08 -12.55
N ASP A 206 0.93 -18.36 -11.86
CA ASP A 206 1.47 -19.71 -11.62
C ASP A 206 0.55 -20.58 -10.76
N ILE A 207 -0.32 -19.96 -9.95
CA ILE A 207 -1.33 -20.64 -9.12
C ILE A 207 -2.77 -20.26 -9.54
N ALA A 208 -2.99 -20.09 -10.85
CA ALA A 208 -4.31 -19.80 -11.43
C ALA A 208 -5.04 -18.58 -10.80
N GLY A 209 -4.29 -17.57 -10.33
CA GLY A 209 -4.83 -16.36 -9.71
C GLY A 209 -4.87 -16.37 -8.18
N GLY A 210 -4.49 -17.48 -7.54
CA GLY A 210 -4.29 -17.56 -6.09
C GLY A 210 -5.49 -17.07 -5.28
N ALA A 211 -5.27 -16.10 -4.38
CA ALA A 211 -6.33 -15.52 -3.55
C ALA A 211 -7.46 -14.85 -4.36
N LEU A 212 -7.26 -14.53 -5.65
CA LEU A 212 -8.27 -13.99 -6.55
C LEU A 212 -9.01 -15.05 -7.38
N ALA A 213 -8.62 -16.32 -7.32
CA ALA A 213 -9.11 -17.36 -8.23
C ALA A 213 -10.64 -17.53 -8.16
N GLU A 214 -11.16 -17.72 -6.95
CA GLU A 214 -12.59 -17.97 -6.72
C GLU A 214 -13.43 -16.69 -6.62
N LEU A 215 -12.79 -15.55 -6.31
CA LEU A 215 -13.48 -14.27 -6.20
C LEU A 215 -14.07 -13.84 -7.55
N SER A 216 -15.32 -13.38 -7.53
CA SER A 216 -16.06 -12.97 -8.72
C SER A 216 -17.04 -11.83 -8.43
N GLY A 217 -17.39 -11.09 -9.48
CA GLY A 217 -18.28 -9.94 -9.37
C GLY A 217 -17.83 -8.94 -8.31
N VAL A 218 -18.77 -8.51 -7.48
CA VAL A 218 -18.54 -7.51 -6.42
C VAL A 218 -17.51 -7.98 -5.37
N ASP A 219 -17.42 -9.27 -5.05
CA ASP A 219 -16.45 -9.76 -4.06
C ASP A 219 -15.01 -9.56 -4.56
N ARG A 220 -14.78 -9.81 -5.86
CA ARG A 220 -13.50 -9.52 -6.51
C ARG A 220 -13.24 -8.02 -6.61
N LEU A 221 -14.26 -7.22 -6.88
CA LEU A 221 -14.14 -5.76 -6.94
C LEU A 221 -13.65 -5.20 -5.61
N ILE A 222 -14.27 -5.60 -4.49
CA ILE A 222 -13.92 -5.13 -3.15
C ILE A 222 -12.47 -5.51 -2.81
N PHE A 223 -12.08 -6.76 -3.06
CA PHE A 223 -10.72 -7.22 -2.77
C PHE A 223 -9.65 -6.49 -3.60
N VAL A 224 -9.90 -6.32 -4.91
CA VAL A 224 -8.98 -5.58 -5.80
C VAL A 224 -8.94 -4.10 -5.43
N ALA A 225 -10.07 -3.49 -5.05
CA ALA A 225 -10.10 -2.12 -4.56
C ALA A 225 -9.28 -1.97 -3.27
N GLY A 226 -9.43 -2.88 -2.30
CA GLY A 226 -8.63 -2.91 -1.08
C GLY A 226 -7.13 -2.99 -1.37
N ARG A 227 -6.72 -3.82 -2.33
CA ARG A 227 -5.33 -3.87 -2.80
C ARG A 227 -4.81 -2.53 -3.30
N TRP A 228 -5.58 -1.84 -4.13
CA TRP A 228 -5.20 -0.51 -4.63
C TRP A 228 -5.16 0.53 -3.52
N LEU A 229 -6.11 0.46 -2.57
CA LEU A 229 -6.14 1.36 -1.42
C LEU A 229 -4.92 1.16 -0.51
N LEU A 230 -4.46 -0.06 -0.28
CA LEU A 230 -3.20 -0.31 0.44
C LEU A 230 -2.01 0.32 -0.27
N LEU A 231 -1.91 0.16 -1.60
CA LEU A 231 -0.83 0.75 -2.40
C LEU A 231 -0.84 2.28 -2.28
N VAL A 232 -2.01 2.89 -2.38
CA VAL A 232 -2.20 4.35 -2.24
C VAL A 232 -1.87 4.81 -0.82
N SER A 233 -2.38 4.12 0.19
CA SER A 233 -2.14 4.41 1.61
C SER A 233 -0.63 4.39 1.91
N GLY A 234 0.06 3.33 1.50
CA GLY A 234 1.52 3.22 1.66
C GLY A 234 2.28 4.30 0.89
N ALA A 235 1.90 4.58 -0.36
CA ALA A 235 2.54 5.64 -1.13
C ALA A 235 2.37 7.02 -0.49
N ALA A 236 1.16 7.36 -0.02
CA ALA A 236 0.89 8.62 0.66
C ALA A 236 1.63 8.71 2.01
N MET A 237 1.71 7.62 2.76
CA MET A 237 2.49 7.56 4.00
C MET A 237 3.99 7.77 3.73
N SER A 238 4.53 7.22 2.63
CA SER A 238 5.95 7.47 2.27
C SER A 238 6.25 8.95 2.06
N VAL A 239 5.28 9.71 1.52
CA VAL A 239 5.42 11.15 1.32
C VAL A 239 5.47 11.88 2.66
N ALA A 240 4.64 11.49 3.62
CA ALA A 240 4.65 12.05 4.96
C ALA A 240 5.94 11.72 5.72
N LEU A 241 6.40 10.47 5.64
CA LEU A 241 7.57 10.00 6.39
C LEU A 241 8.90 10.46 5.80
N PHE A 242 9.04 10.53 4.47
CA PHE A 242 10.35 10.72 3.84
C PHE A 242 10.48 11.92 2.90
N LEU A 243 9.36 12.42 2.37
CA LEU A 243 9.35 13.49 1.36
C LEU A 243 8.74 14.78 1.90
N GLY A 244 8.78 15.01 3.21
CA GLY A 244 8.34 16.25 3.84
C GLY A 244 6.85 16.55 3.71
N GLY A 245 5.99 15.56 3.43
CA GLY A 245 4.54 15.77 3.35
C GLY A 245 4.16 16.88 2.38
N GLY A 246 3.45 17.89 2.89
CA GLY A 246 3.03 19.09 2.15
C GLY A 246 4.09 20.18 1.98
N LEU A 247 5.32 19.99 2.46
CA LEU A 247 6.39 20.99 2.36
C LEU A 247 6.88 21.11 0.92
N GLY A 248 6.92 22.33 0.38
CA GLY A 248 7.48 22.61 -0.93
C GLY A 248 7.24 24.05 -1.36
N PRO A 249 7.97 24.54 -2.37
CA PRO A 249 7.83 25.92 -2.84
C PRO A 249 6.57 26.08 -3.72
N LEU A 250 6.05 27.31 -3.83
CA LEU A 250 5.06 27.78 -4.82
C LEU A 250 3.63 27.21 -4.73
N LEU A 251 3.45 25.91 -4.48
CA LEU A 251 2.13 25.27 -4.48
C LEU A 251 1.53 25.19 -3.07
N PRO A 252 0.18 25.15 -2.96
CA PRO A 252 -0.47 24.86 -1.70
C PRO A 252 -0.02 23.51 -1.11
N PRO A 253 0.12 23.40 0.21
CA PRO A 253 0.65 22.20 0.88
C PRO A 253 -0.10 20.90 0.52
N TRP A 254 -1.42 20.96 0.40
CA TRP A 254 -2.22 19.79 0.04
C TRP A 254 -1.91 19.29 -1.38
N LEU A 255 -1.63 20.21 -2.31
CA LEU A 255 -1.30 19.88 -3.69
C LEU A 255 0.10 19.27 -3.78
N TRP A 256 1.05 19.71 -2.95
CA TRP A 256 2.35 19.06 -2.84
C TRP A 256 2.25 17.61 -2.36
N SER A 257 1.43 17.35 -1.34
CA SER A 257 1.16 15.97 -0.90
C SER A 257 0.58 15.14 -2.03
N VAL A 258 -0.38 15.68 -2.81
CA VAL A 258 -0.97 14.99 -3.96
C VAL A 258 0.06 14.70 -5.05
N VAL A 259 0.83 15.71 -5.48
CA VAL A 259 1.82 15.58 -6.56
C VAL A 259 2.89 14.55 -6.20
N LYS A 260 3.44 14.62 -4.97
CA LYS A 260 4.44 13.66 -4.50
C LYS A 260 3.86 12.25 -4.40
N THR A 261 2.63 12.11 -3.93
CA THR A 261 1.94 10.81 -3.85
C THR A 261 1.76 10.21 -5.24
N VAL A 262 1.29 10.99 -6.22
CA VAL A 262 1.18 10.56 -7.63
C VAL A 262 2.55 10.16 -8.20
N LEU A 263 3.61 10.92 -7.90
CA LEU A 263 4.96 10.60 -8.35
C LEU A 263 5.45 9.27 -7.76
N VAL A 264 5.28 9.06 -6.45
CA VAL A 264 5.63 7.79 -5.80
C VAL A 264 4.82 6.65 -6.39
N LEU A 265 3.50 6.81 -6.58
CA LEU A 265 2.65 5.80 -7.21
C LEU A 265 3.11 5.47 -8.63
N ALA A 266 3.51 6.48 -9.41
CA ALA A 266 4.04 6.25 -10.76
C ALA A 266 5.35 5.47 -10.75
N VAL A 267 6.23 5.72 -9.76
CA VAL A 267 7.45 4.93 -9.55
C VAL A 267 7.10 3.49 -9.15
N LEU A 268 6.23 3.28 -8.16
CA LEU A 268 5.82 1.96 -7.69
C LEU A 268 5.17 1.12 -8.81
N VAL A 269 4.22 1.69 -9.54
CA VAL A 269 3.60 1.04 -10.70
C VAL A 269 4.63 0.77 -11.79
N GLY A 270 5.50 1.74 -12.08
CA GLY A 270 6.57 1.60 -13.06
C GLY A 270 7.54 0.46 -12.73
N ILE A 271 7.93 0.31 -11.46
CA ILE A 271 8.78 -0.80 -10.98
C ILE A 271 8.01 -2.11 -11.11
N GLY A 272 6.78 -2.18 -10.62
CA GLY A 272 6.00 -3.41 -10.63
C GLY A 272 5.68 -3.97 -12.01
N ARG A 273 5.75 -3.14 -13.06
CA ARG A 273 5.63 -3.58 -14.45
C ARG A 273 6.96 -3.96 -15.11
N ARG A 274 8.09 -3.39 -14.68
CA ARG A 274 9.41 -3.64 -15.27
C ARG A 274 10.14 -4.82 -14.63
N VAL A 275 9.89 -5.06 -13.35
CA VAL A 275 10.53 -6.12 -12.59
C VAL A 275 9.64 -7.37 -12.62
N PRO A 276 10.16 -8.53 -13.04
CA PRO A 276 9.39 -9.77 -13.02
C PRO A 276 9.03 -10.19 -11.59
N THR A 277 7.97 -11.00 -11.46
CA THR A 277 7.50 -11.46 -10.16
C THR A 277 8.60 -12.26 -9.44
N ILE A 278 8.97 -11.83 -8.24
CA ILE A 278 10.00 -12.48 -7.43
C ILE A 278 9.32 -13.62 -6.64
N ARG A 279 10.00 -14.76 -6.52
CA ARG A 279 9.52 -15.88 -5.70
C ARG A 279 9.57 -15.52 -4.22
N MET A 280 8.58 -16.00 -3.47
CA MET A 280 8.48 -15.77 -2.03
C MET A 280 9.78 -16.09 -1.27
N GLU A 281 10.30 -17.30 -1.49
CA GLU A 281 11.51 -17.79 -0.81
C GLU A 281 12.71 -16.85 -1.01
N ARG A 282 12.88 -16.33 -2.22
CA ARG A 282 13.95 -15.38 -2.55
C ARG A 282 13.74 -14.03 -1.89
N PHE A 283 12.49 -13.56 -1.84
CA PHE A 283 12.19 -12.33 -1.13
C PHE A 283 12.43 -12.46 0.38
N ALA A 284 12.06 -13.59 0.99
CA ALA A 284 12.35 -13.89 2.38
C ALA A 284 13.87 -13.90 2.63
N GLU A 285 14.64 -14.62 1.81
CA GLU A 285 16.11 -14.65 1.88
C GLU A 285 16.72 -13.23 1.82
N VAL A 286 16.31 -12.43 0.84
CA VAL A 286 16.75 -11.02 0.71
C VAL A 286 16.34 -10.19 1.91
N SER A 287 15.15 -10.39 2.46
CA SER A 287 14.71 -9.66 3.63
C SER A 287 15.58 -9.94 4.86
N TRP A 288 15.79 -11.22 5.16
CA TRP A 288 16.57 -11.65 6.32
C TRP A 288 18.05 -11.31 6.22
N ILE A 289 18.66 -11.50 5.05
CA ILE A 289 20.10 -11.35 4.86
C ILE A 289 20.49 -9.90 4.54
N LEU A 290 19.64 -9.16 3.83
CA LEU A 290 19.96 -7.82 3.34
C LEU A 290 19.10 -6.73 3.98
N LEU A 291 17.77 -6.81 3.89
CA LEU A 291 16.90 -5.69 4.30
C LEU A 291 16.93 -5.43 5.80
N ILE A 292 16.88 -6.48 6.62
CA ILE A 292 16.93 -6.34 8.09
C ILE A 292 18.26 -5.71 8.54
N PRO A 293 19.45 -6.23 8.19
CA PRO A 293 20.70 -5.61 8.61
C PRO A 293 20.84 -4.17 8.10
N LEU A 294 20.44 -3.92 6.85
CA LEU A 294 20.57 -2.61 6.23
C LEU A 294 19.66 -1.56 6.89
N THR A 295 18.43 -1.93 7.24
CA THR A 295 17.50 -1.04 7.97
C THR A 295 17.94 -0.80 9.41
N LEU A 296 18.50 -1.79 10.09
CA LEU A 296 19.08 -1.63 11.43
C LEU A 296 20.29 -0.69 11.42
N VAL A 297 21.19 -0.82 10.45
CA VAL A 297 22.33 0.10 10.30
C VAL A 297 21.84 1.52 10.04
N GLN A 298 20.85 1.70 9.15
CA GLN A 298 20.27 3.02 8.92
C GLN A 298 19.61 3.58 10.20
N ALA A 299 18.86 2.78 10.94
CA ALA A 299 18.26 3.18 12.22
C ALA A 299 19.33 3.63 13.24
N LEU A 300 20.43 2.88 13.33
CA LEU A 300 21.55 3.18 14.21
C LEU A 300 22.23 4.51 13.84
N VAL A 301 22.50 4.73 12.56
CA VAL A 301 23.08 6.00 12.07
C VAL A 301 22.19 7.16 12.44
N VAL A 302 20.87 7.02 12.24
CA VAL A 302 19.90 8.05 12.60
C VAL A 302 19.90 8.31 14.11
N ALA A 303 19.90 7.28 14.93
CA ALA A 303 19.95 7.41 16.39
C ALA A 303 21.21 8.14 16.86
N ILE A 304 22.37 7.85 16.28
CA ILE A 304 23.64 8.51 16.65
C ILE A 304 23.65 9.98 16.24
N VAL A 305 23.04 10.33 15.10
CA VAL A 305 23.02 11.73 14.60
C VAL A 305 22.05 12.61 15.39
N VAL A 306 20.97 12.04 15.91
CA VAL A 306 19.91 12.77 16.62
C VAL A 306 20.20 12.95 18.12
N ILE A 307 20.96 12.02 18.73
CA ILE A 307 21.43 12.09 20.13
C ILE A 307 22.63 13.04 20.24
#